data_AF-A0A2N9H677-F1
#
_entry.id   AF-A0A2N9H677-F1
#
_cell.length_a   1.000
_cell.length_b   1.000
_cell.length_c   1.000
_cell.angle_alpha   90.00
_cell.angle_beta   90.00
_cell.angle_gamma   90.00
#
_symmetry.space_group_name_H-M   'P 1'
#
loop_
_entity.id
_entity.type
_entity.pdbx_description
1 polymer ?
#
loop_
_entity_poly.entity_id
_entity_poly.type
_entity_poly.pdbx_seq_one_letter_code
_entity_poly.pdbx_strand_id
1 'polypeptide(L)' 'MGLKIQERIEKTVRKILEESDMEKMTEHKIRKQASAELNLDLSDPPFKAFICYVVESFLEQQQQEELE' A
#
# COMPACT_ATOMS: atom_id res chain seq x y z
N MET A 1 -5.44 -2.02 -15.87
CA MET A 1 -4.21 -2.43 -15.13
C MET A 1 -4.16 -3.95 -15.10
N GLY A 2 -3.02 -4.59 -15.36
CA GLY A 2 -2.94 -6.05 -15.37
C GLY A 2 -2.94 -6.64 -13.96
N LEU A 3 -3.60 -7.79 -13.75
CA LEU A 3 -3.71 -8.47 -12.45
C LEU A 3 -2.35 -8.71 -11.78
N LYS A 4 -1.33 -9.09 -12.56
CA LYS A 4 0.04 -9.30 -12.08
C LYS A 4 0.68 -8.04 -11.50
N ILE A 5 0.31 -6.85 -12.00
CA ILE A 5 0.86 -5.57 -11.52
C ILE A 5 0.15 -5.17 -10.22
N GLN A 6 -1.16 -5.38 -10.15
CA GLN A 6 -1.95 -5.16 -8.92
C GLN A 6 -1.41 -6.00 -7.76
N GLU A 7 -1.22 -7.30 -7.98
CA GLU A 7 -0.68 -8.21 -6.95
C GLU A 7 0.71 -7.79 -6.46
N ARG A 8 1.58 -7.31 -7.37
CA ARG A 8 2.91 -6.82 -7.00
C ARG A 8 2.83 -5.56 -6.15
N ILE A 9 1.97 -4.62 -6.54
CA ILE A 9 1.75 -3.38 -5.76
C ILE A 9 1.19 -3.70 -4.40
N GLU A 10 0.17 -4.55 -4.32
CA GLU A 10 -0.44 -4.93 -3.05
C GLU A 10 0.59 -5.55 -2.10
N LYS A 11 1.36 -6.56 -2.56
CA LYS A 11 2.39 -7.20 -1.74
C LYS A 11 3.46 -6.22 -1.27
N THR A 12 3.91 -5.34 -2.15
CA THR A 12 4.90 -4.31 -1.80
C THR A 12 4.32 -3.31 -0.80
N VAL A 13 3.09 -2.83 -1.00
CA VAL A 13 2.43 -1.87 -0.09
C VAL A 13 2.17 -2.48 1.28
N ARG A 14 1.64 -3.71 1.34
CA ARG A 14 1.44 -4.45 2.61
C ARG A 14 2.76 -4.63 3.35
N LYS A 15 3.81 -5.09 2.66
CA LYS A 15 5.13 -5.25 3.26
C LYS A 15 5.68 -3.93 3.82
N ILE A 16 5.53 -2.83 3.08
CA ILE A 16 5.93 -1.49 3.54
C ILE A 16 5.15 -1.08 4.79
N LEU A 17 3.84 -1.37 4.85
CA LEU A 17 2.98 -1.08 6.00
C LEU A 17 3.33 -1.95 7.22
N GLU A 18 3.70 -3.21 7.02
CA GLU A 18 4.13 -4.12 8.09
C GLU A 18 5.52 -3.76 8.65
N GLU A 19 6.45 -3.34 7.78
CA GLU A 19 7.82 -2.98 8.16
C GLU A 19 7.94 -1.55 8.72
N SER A 20 6.92 -0.71 8.52
CA SER A 20 6.94 0.70 8.92
C SER A 20 5.96 0.99 10.05
N ASP A 21 6.32 1.88 10.96
CA ASP A 21 5.37 2.44 11.95
C ASP A 21 4.17 3.08 11.22
N MET A 22 3.00 2.47 11.33
CA MET A 22 1.78 2.94 10.69
C MET A 22 1.39 4.35 11.11
N GLU A 23 1.63 4.75 12.35
CA GLU A 23 1.36 6.11 12.84
C GLU A 23 2.16 7.20 12.11
N LYS A 24 3.27 6.85 11.47
CA LYS A 24 4.17 7.79 10.78
C LYS A 24 4.14 7.65 9.25
N MET A 25 3.38 6.69 8.75
CA MET A 25 3.24 6.42 7.32
C MET A 25 2.04 7.18 6.74
N THR A 26 2.24 7.76 5.56
CA THR A 26 1.18 8.42 4.79
C THR A 26 1.11 7.80 3.41
N GLU A 27 -0.06 7.85 2.77
CA GLU A 27 -0.27 7.37 1.38
C GLU A 27 0.84 7.87 0.44
N HIS A 28 1.28 9.12 0.60
CA HIS A 28 2.35 9.70 -0.20
C HIS A 28 3.71 8.98 -0.03
N LYS A 29 4.10 8.66 1.21
CA LYS A 29 5.35 7.93 1.50
C LYS A 29 5.27 6.50 0.99
N ILE A 30 4.15 5.81 1.25
CA ILE A 30 3.88 4.44 0.80
C ILE A 30 4.01 4.37 -0.71
N ARG A 31 3.33 5.27 -1.43
CA ARG A 31 3.37 5.34 -2.88
C ARG A 31 4.78 5.60 -3.41
N LYS A 32 5.53 6.49 -2.76
CA LYS A 32 6.91 6.80 -3.16
C LYS A 32 7.85 5.60 -2.95
N GLN A 33 7.72 4.89 -1.84
CA GLN A 33 8.49 3.67 -1.58
C GLN A 33 8.11 2.53 -2.52
N ALA A 34 6.82 2.27 -2.69
CA ALA A 34 6.34 1.23 -3.61
C ALA A 34 6.76 1.53 -5.06
N SER A 35 6.77 2.80 -5.47
CA SER A 35 7.22 3.22 -6.80
C SER A 35 8.72 2.95 -6.99
N ALA A 36 9.54 3.25 -5.98
CA ALA A 36 10.97 2.98 -5.99
C ALA A 36 11.28 1.47 -6.00
N GLU A 37 10.57 0.66 -5.20
CA GLU A 37 10.78 -0.78 -5.12
C GLU A 37 10.34 -1.51 -6.39
N LEU A 38 9.22 -1.09 -6.98
CA LEU A 38 8.69 -1.69 -8.21
C LEU A 38 9.33 -1.13 -9.48
N ASN A 39 10.14 -0.08 -9.37
CA ASN A 39 10.64 0.72 -10.50
C ASN A 39 9.50 1.09 -11.46
N LEU A 40 8.36 1.51 -10.91
CA LEU A 40 7.14 1.80 -11.65
C LEU A 40 6.52 3.09 -11.14
N ASP A 41 6.05 3.96 -12.04
CA ASP A 41 5.38 5.19 -11.66
C ASP A 41 3.96 4.88 -11.15
N LEU A 42 3.75 5.10 -9.86
CA LEU A 42 2.46 4.89 -9.20
C LEU A 42 1.68 6.20 -9.03
N SER A 43 2.07 7.26 -9.73
CA SER A 43 1.42 8.58 -9.66
C SER A 43 0.12 8.62 -10.44
N ASP A 44 -0.12 7.68 -11.37
CA ASP A 44 -1.35 7.66 -12.15
C ASP A 44 -2.59 7.42 -11.24
N PRO A 45 -3.74 8.04 -11.57
CA PRO A 45 -4.99 7.88 -10.83
C PRO A 45 -5.40 6.44 -10.50
N PRO A 46 -5.32 5.44 -11.42
CA PRO A 46 -5.67 4.05 -11.11
C PRO A 46 -4.77 3.42 -10.04
N PHE A 47 -3.46 3.71 -10.04
CA PHE A 47 -2.56 3.19 -9.01
C PHE A 47 -2.82 3.87 -7.68
N LYS A 48 -3.09 5.18 -7.69
CA LYS A 48 -3.43 5.93 -6.48
C LYS A 48 -4.67 5.37 -5.79
N ALA A 49 -5.75 5.15 -6.54
CA ALA A 49 -6.99 4.59 -6.01
C ALA A 49 -6.77 3.18 -5.43
N PHE A 50 -5.98 2.36 -6.13
CA PHE A 50 -5.65 1.01 -5.66
C PHE A 50 -4.81 1.01 -4.38
N ILE A 51 -3.79 1.85 -4.29
CA ILE A 51 -2.95 1.97 -3.08
C ILE A 51 -3.79 2.44 -1.90
N CYS A 52 -4.68 3.42 -2.09
CA CYS A 52 -5.58 3.90 -1.05
C CYS A 52 -6.45 2.76 -0.50
N TYR A 53 -7.06 1.98 -1.40
CA TYR A 53 -7.85 0.81 -1.03
C TYR A 53 -7.05 -0.24 -0.25
N VAL A 54 -5.82 -0.56 -0.68
CA VAL A 54 -4.96 -1.53 0.02
C VAL A 54 -4.59 -1.03 1.42
N VAL A 55 -4.28 0.25 1.57
CA VAL A 55 -3.94 0.87 2.86
C VAL A 55 -5.15 0.86 3.80
N GLU A 56 -6.32 1.27 3.32
CA GLU A 56 -7.56 1.23 4.10
C GLU A 56 -7.89 -0.19 4.56
N SER A 57 -7.85 -1.16 3.64
CA SER A 57 -8.12 -2.56 3.96
C SER A 57 -7.12 -3.12 4.99
N PHE A 58 -5.85 -2.72 4.92
CA PHE A 58 -4.85 -3.13 5.90
C PHE A 58 -5.10 -2.51 7.28
N LEU A 59 -5.48 -1.23 7.34
CA LEU A 59 -5.83 -0.54 8.59
C LEU A 59 -7.09 -1.12 9.24
N GLU A 60 -8.08 -1.52 8.45
CA GLU A 60 -9.27 -2.22 8.94
C GLU A 60 -8.90 -3.59 9.53
N GLN A 61 -8.03 -4.35 8.85
CA GLN A 61 -7.54 -5.64 9.35
C GLN A 61 -6.77 -5.49 10.66
N GLN A 62 -5.82 -4.54 10.75
CA GLN A 62 -5.05 -4.29 11.97
C GLN A 62 -5.94 -3.83 13.13
N GLN A 63 -6.94 -2.99 12.88
CA GLN A 63 -7.89 -2.59 13.92
C GLN A 63 -8.74 -3.78 14.42
N GLN A 64 -9.13 -4.70 13.54
CA GLN A 64 -9.84 -5.91 13.95
C GLN A 64 -8.96 -6.83 14.80
N GLU A 65 -7.69 -6.99 14.44
CA GLU A 65 -6.73 -7.81 15.21
C GLU A 65 -6.37 -7.19 16.57
N GLU A 66 -6.35 -5.86 16.70
CA GLU A 66 -6.04 -5.18 17.97
C GLU A 66 -7.25 -5.14 18.94
N LEU A 67 -8.46 -5.44 18.45
CA LEU A 67 -9.71 -5.46 19.20
C LEU A 67 -10.11 -6.85 19.75
N GLU A 68 -9.41 -7.94 19.36
CA GLU A 68 -9.59 -9.31 19.90
C GLU A 68 -8.59 -9.66 21.01
#